data_AF-A0A8J7NW92-F1
#
_entry.id   AF-A0A8J7NW92-F1
#
_cell.length_a   1.000
_cell.length_b   1.000
_cell.length_c   1.000
_cell.angle_alpha   90.00
_cell.angle_beta   90.00
_cell.angle_gamma   90.00
#
_symmetry.space_group_name_H-M   'P 1'
#
loop_
_entity.id
_entity.type
_entity.pdbx_description
1 polymer ?
#
loop_
_entity_poly.entity_id
_entity_poly.type
_entity_poly.pdbx_seq_one_letter_code
_entity_poly.pdbx_strand_id
1 'polypeptide(L)'
;MLSNGREDLYNQGRQFQQQGESKAALRCFLACLLGLTNMHSFHSLPDCLHQIAEVFIKDKNYAKALQFIQAEKMFYEVALIDLTAHQGTSGEFLSYCPSEVSQQGAEGWDFVEDLSEQASQARDYEKLAQLCIMSKRPHLALEYSGKATKIRQKTFGNDHPITAKSLELLASVYAEIGKKEYSGKIFF
;
A
#
# COMPACT_ATOMS: atom_id res chain seq x y z
N MET A 1 -23.58 -1.19 -16.80
CA MET A 1 -24.04 0.22 -16.83
C MET A 1 -23.91 0.94 -15.48
N LEU A 2 -22.93 0.59 -14.61
CA LEU A 2 -22.78 1.20 -13.27
C LEU A 2 -21.61 2.18 -13.14
N SER A 3 -20.77 2.34 -14.17
CA SER A 3 -19.58 3.20 -14.12
C SER A 3 -19.92 4.70 -14.08
N ASN A 4 -20.93 5.15 -14.84
CA ASN A 4 -21.26 6.57 -14.95
C ASN A 4 -21.81 7.15 -13.64
N GLY A 5 -22.62 6.40 -12.88
CA GLY A 5 -23.22 6.91 -11.65
C GLY A 5 -22.21 7.21 -10.53
N ARG A 6 -21.02 6.58 -10.53
CA ARG A 6 -20.00 6.83 -9.50
C ARG A 6 -19.23 8.12 -9.75
N GLU A 7 -18.93 8.40 -11.02
CA GLU A 7 -18.28 9.66 -11.40
C GLU A 7 -19.21 10.86 -11.13
N ASP A 8 -20.51 10.69 -11.40
CA ASP A 8 -21.53 11.69 -11.08
C ASP A 8 -21.62 11.96 -9.57
N LEU A 9 -21.58 10.91 -8.73
CA LEU A 9 -21.56 11.03 -7.27
C LEU A 9 -20.26 11.69 -6.76
N TYR A 10 -19.12 11.39 -7.37
CA TYR A 10 -17.85 12.04 -7.03
C TYR A 10 -17.87 13.53 -7.35
N ASN A 11 -18.39 13.90 -8.54
CA ASN A 11 -18.56 15.30 -8.94
C ASN A 11 -19.55 16.04 -8.02
N GLN A 12 -20.61 15.38 -7.57
CA GLN A 12 -21.54 15.93 -6.60
C GLN A 12 -20.85 16.18 -5.23
N GLY A 13 -20.01 15.25 -4.77
CA GLY A 13 -19.21 15.44 -3.56
C GLY A 13 -18.27 16.66 -3.66
N ARG A 14 -17.63 16.85 -4.82
CA ARG A 14 -16.78 18.01 -5.12
C ARG A 14 -17.55 19.33 -5.07
N GLN A 15 -18.80 19.37 -5.57
CA GLN A 15 -19.65 20.56 -5.48
C GLN A 15 -19.98 20.91 -4.03
N PHE A 16 -20.34 19.93 -3.20
CA PHE A 16 -20.60 20.16 -1.78
C PHE A 16 -19.35 20.65 -1.03
N GLN A 17 -18.17 20.18 -1.42
CA GLN A 17 -16.91 20.66 -0.85
C GLN A 17 -16.64 22.14 -1.19
N GLN A 18 -16.98 22.59 -2.40
CA GLN A 18 -16.91 24.01 -2.80
C GLN A 18 -17.93 24.89 -2.06
N GLN A 19 -19.07 24.31 -1.69
CA GLN A 19 -20.11 24.98 -0.90
C GLN A 19 -19.80 25.03 0.61
N GLY A 20 -18.70 24.41 1.06
CA GLY A 20 -18.30 24.33 2.47
C GLY A 20 -19.03 23.26 3.28
N GLU A 21 -19.83 22.41 2.63
CA GLU A 21 -20.57 21.32 3.27
C GLU A 21 -19.73 20.04 3.36
N SER A 22 -18.70 20.05 4.21
CA SER A 22 -17.74 18.95 4.35
C SER A 22 -18.39 17.60 4.70
N LYS A 23 -19.47 17.59 5.50
CA LYS A 23 -20.17 16.37 5.90
C LYS A 23 -20.99 15.76 4.76
N ALA A 24 -21.61 16.58 3.92
CA ALA A 24 -22.35 16.11 2.76
C ALA A 24 -21.39 15.59 1.69
N ALA A 25 -20.29 16.31 1.44
CA ALA A 25 -19.21 15.88 0.56
C ALA A 25 -18.64 14.51 0.98
N LEU A 26 -18.34 14.34 2.27
CA LEU A 26 -17.83 13.07 2.81
C LEU A 26 -18.79 11.90 2.56
N ARG A 27 -20.10 12.11 2.72
CA ARG A 27 -21.11 11.08 2.46
C ARG A 27 -21.15 10.67 0.99
N CYS A 28 -21.07 11.64 0.08
CA CYS A 28 -20.99 11.37 -1.37
C CYS A 28 -19.73 10.57 -1.72
N PHE A 29 -18.56 10.97 -1.18
CA PHE A 29 -17.32 10.24 -1.43
C PHE A 29 -17.32 8.82 -0.86
N LEU A 30 -17.83 8.62 0.36
CA LEU A 30 -17.97 7.29 0.95
C LEU A 30 -18.99 6.43 0.17
N ALA A 31 -20.04 7.03 -0.38
CA ALA A 31 -20.98 6.33 -1.25
C ALA A 31 -20.34 5.84 -2.55
N CYS A 32 -19.34 6.56 -3.08
CA CYS A 32 -18.56 6.11 -4.25
C CYS A 32 -17.80 4.80 -3.97
N LEU A 33 -17.40 4.56 -2.71
CA LEU A 33 -16.66 3.37 -2.28
C LEU A 33 -17.56 2.16 -2.03
N LEU A 34 -18.85 2.37 -1.73
CA LEU A 34 -19.80 1.29 -1.44
C LEU A 34 -20.09 0.46 -2.71
N GLY A 35 -19.76 -0.83 -2.65
CA GLY A 35 -20.00 -1.76 -3.75
C GLY A 35 -18.94 -1.74 -4.86
N LEU A 36 -17.72 -1.27 -4.58
CA LEU A 36 -16.61 -1.43 -5.51
C LEU A 36 -16.23 -2.92 -5.63
N THR A 37 -16.52 -3.50 -6.79
CA THR A 37 -16.19 -4.90 -7.13
C THR A 37 -14.96 -5.03 -8.02
N ASN A 38 -14.59 -3.98 -8.76
CA ASN A 38 -13.43 -3.96 -9.65
C ASN A 38 -12.74 -2.59 -9.62
N MET A 39 -11.44 -2.57 -9.32
CA MET A 39 -10.63 -1.35 -9.15
C MET A 39 -10.54 -0.52 -10.44
N HIS A 40 -10.57 -1.15 -11.62
CA HIS A 40 -10.49 -0.46 -12.90
C HIS A 40 -11.80 0.23 -13.32
N SER A 41 -12.89 0.04 -12.57
CA SER A 41 -14.20 0.61 -12.91
C SER A 41 -14.36 2.09 -12.49
N PHE A 42 -13.41 2.61 -11.70
CA PHE A 42 -13.47 3.97 -11.16
C PHE A 42 -12.09 4.65 -11.25
N HIS A 43 -11.89 5.44 -12.30
CA HIS A 43 -10.62 6.12 -12.56
C HIS A 43 -10.30 7.17 -11.48
N SER A 44 -11.32 7.85 -10.94
CA SER A 44 -11.17 8.89 -9.91
C SER A 44 -11.08 8.33 -8.49
N LEU A 45 -10.86 7.01 -8.32
CA LEU A 45 -10.73 6.36 -7.02
C LEU A 45 -9.61 6.95 -6.15
N PRO A 46 -8.35 7.09 -6.62
CA PRO A 46 -7.29 7.65 -5.78
C PRO A 46 -7.60 9.09 -5.36
N ASP A 47 -8.12 9.92 -6.28
CA ASP A 47 -8.54 11.28 -5.95
C ASP A 47 -9.68 11.29 -4.92
N CYS A 48 -10.64 10.38 -5.03
CA CYS A 48 -11.72 10.23 -4.06
C CYS A 48 -11.20 9.84 -2.68
N LEU A 49 -10.23 8.92 -2.59
CA LEU A 49 -9.58 8.53 -1.34
C LEU A 49 -8.81 9.70 -0.72
N HIS A 50 -8.11 10.46 -1.54
CA HIS A 50 -7.39 11.67 -1.12
C HIS A 50 -8.33 12.72 -0.52
N GLN A 51 -9.45 12.99 -1.19
CA GLN A 51 -10.44 13.97 -0.72
C GLN A 51 -11.08 13.56 0.61
N ILE A 52 -11.37 12.26 0.80
CA ILE A 52 -11.86 11.74 2.08
C ILE A 52 -10.81 11.96 3.18
N ALA A 53 -9.54 11.70 2.90
CA ALA A 53 -8.45 11.93 3.85
C ALA A 53 -8.35 13.40 4.24
N GLU A 54 -8.44 14.33 3.28
CA GLU A 54 -8.38 15.77 3.54
C GLU A 54 -9.53 16.24 4.45
N VAL A 55 -10.74 15.72 4.25
CA VAL A 55 -11.88 16.00 5.14
C VAL A 55 -11.60 15.50 6.55
N PHE A 56 -11.05 14.29 6.72
CA PHE A 56 -10.70 13.77 8.04
C PHE A 56 -9.54 14.52 8.71
N ILE A 57 -8.59 15.08 7.94
CA ILE A 57 -7.54 15.96 8.44
C ILE A 57 -8.15 17.24 9.01
N LYS A 58 -9.10 17.85 8.29
CA LYS A 58 -9.85 19.04 8.75
C LYS A 58 -10.64 18.75 10.02
N ASP A 59 -11.23 17.56 10.12
CA ASP A 59 -11.94 17.06 11.30
C ASP A 59 -11.00 16.61 12.45
N LYS A 60 -9.68 16.79 12.31
CA LYS A 60 -8.62 16.35 13.26
C LYS A 60 -8.62 14.85 13.56
N ASN A 61 -9.28 14.06 12.73
CA ASN A 61 -9.30 12.60 12.84
C ASN A 61 -8.18 11.98 12.01
N TYR A 62 -6.95 12.19 12.47
CA TYR A 62 -5.74 11.73 11.78
C TYR A 62 -5.67 10.20 11.62
N ALA A 63 -6.25 9.45 12.56
CA ALA A 63 -6.29 8.00 12.49
C ALA A 63 -7.05 7.51 11.25
N LYS A 64 -8.23 8.07 10.98
CA LYS A 64 -9.00 7.76 9.76
C LYS A 64 -8.33 8.32 8.52
N ALA A 65 -7.84 9.56 8.56
CA ALA A 65 -7.14 10.15 7.42
C ALA A 65 -5.97 9.28 6.94
N LEU A 66 -5.18 8.74 7.88
CA LEU A 66 -4.06 7.87 7.57
C LEU A 66 -4.50 6.58 6.86
N GLN A 67 -5.63 6.00 7.25
CA GLN A 67 -6.18 4.80 6.60
C GLN A 67 -6.53 5.08 5.13
N PHE A 68 -7.11 6.23 4.82
CA PHE A 68 -7.46 6.60 3.45
C PHE A 68 -6.22 6.93 2.60
N ILE A 69 -5.22 7.60 3.17
CA ILE A 69 -3.93 7.84 2.49
C ILE A 69 -3.20 6.51 2.21
N GLN A 70 -3.25 5.57 3.15
CA GLN A 70 -2.70 4.23 2.95
C GLN A 70 -3.43 3.47 1.84
N ALA A 71 -4.76 3.56 1.79
CA ALA A 71 -5.55 2.97 0.71
C ALA A 71 -5.22 3.59 -0.66
N GLU A 72 -5.07 4.91 -0.71
CA GLU A 72 -4.64 5.64 -1.92
C GLU A 72 -3.26 5.15 -2.39
N LYS A 73 -2.30 5.05 -1.46
CA LYS A 73 -0.96 4.52 -1.77
C LYS A 73 -1.02 3.09 -2.29
N MET A 74 -1.80 2.21 -1.65
CA MET A 74 -1.95 0.82 -2.09
C MET A 74 -2.53 0.72 -3.50
N PHE A 75 -3.47 1.61 -3.87
CA PHE A 75 -4.00 1.66 -5.23
C PHE A 75 -2.90 1.93 -6.25
N TYR A 76 -2.04 2.91 -6.01
CA TYR A 76 -0.92 3.21 -6.92
C TYR A 76 0.11 2.07 -6.97
N GLU A 77 0.42 1.42 -5.84
CA GLU A 77 1.32 0.27 -5.83
C GLU A 77 0.77 -0.90 -6.67
N VAL A 78 -0.53 -1.19 -6.59
CA VAL A 78 -1.19 -2.22 -7.41
C VAL A 78 -1.19 -1.83 -8.90
N ALA A 79 -1.56 -0.58 -9.20
CA ALA A 79 -1.57 -0.09 -10.58
C ALA A 79 -0.17 -0.15 -11.23
N LEU A 80 0.90 0.11 -10.46
CA LEU A 80 2.28 -0.05 -10.92
C LEU A 80 2.62 -1.52 -11.20
N ILE A 81 2.20 -2.44 -10.32
CA ILE A 81 2.39 -3.89 -10.55
C ILE A 81 1.69 -4.31 -11.85
N ASP A 82 0.44 -3.90 -12.05
CA ASP A 82 -0.31 -4.22 -13.27
C ASP A 82 0.39 -3.68 -14.52
N LEU A 83 0.85 -2.42 -14.49
CA LEU A 83 1.61 -1.82 -15.60
C LEU A 83 2.91 -2.58 -15.90
N THR A 84 3.67 -2.94 -14.87
CA THR A 84 4.92 -3.72 -15.03
C THR A 84 4.68 -5.15 -15.50
N ALA A 85 3.56 -5.77 -15.12
CA ALA A 85 3.15 -7.10 -15.59
C ALA A 85 2.81 -7.11 -17.08
N HIS A 86 2.23 -6.02 -17.61
CA HIS A 86 1.94 -5.86 -19.04
C HIS A 86 3.20 -5.47 -19.85
N GLN A 87 4.24 -4.91 -19.21
CA GLN A 87 5.54 -4.64 -19.83
C GLN A 87 6.49 -5.85 -19.81
N GLY A 88 6.07 -7.00 -19.27
CA GLY A 88 6.82 -8.27 -19.32
C GLY A 88 7.02 -8.88 -20.71
N THR A 89 6.52 -8.24 -21.77
CA THR A 89 6.85 -8.52 -23.17
C THR A 89 7.33 -7.27 -23.91
N SER A 90 8.28 -6.53 -23.33
CA SER A 90 9.35 -5.83 -24.07
C SER A 90 10.26 -5.19 -23.05
N GLY A 91 11.53 -5.60 -23.07
CA GLY A 91 12.54 -5.19 -22.10
C GLY A 91 12.81 -3.68 -22.07
N GLU A 92 13.62 -3.33 -21.07
CA GLU A 92 14.26 -2.03 -20.80
C GLU A 92 13.57 -1.13 -19.76
N PHE A 93 14.03 -1.32 -18.51
CA PHE A 93 14.74 -0.31 -17.72
C PHE A 93 14.19 1.13 -17.75
N LEU A 94 13.51 1.54 -16.66
CA LEU A 94 13.73 2.86 -16.05
C LEU A 94 13.62 2.76 -14.53
N SER A 95 14.76 2.39 -13.95
CA SER A 95 15.23 2.97 -12.70
C SER A 95 15.33 4.50 -12.89
N TYR A 96 14.66 5.28 -12.03
CA TYR A 96 14.94 6.71 -11.89
C TYR A 96 15.54 6.93 -10.50
N CYS A 97 16.88 6.91 -10.44
CA CYS A 97 17.65 7.54 -9.38
C CYS A 97 18.00 8.97 -9.83
N PRO A 98 17.98 9.99 -8.95
CA PRO A 98 18.50 11.30 -9.29
C PRO A 98 20.01 11.20 -9.53
N SER A 99 20.40 11.70 -10.69
CA SER A 99 21.75 11.89 -11.20
C SER A 99 22.67 12.62 -10.23
N GLU A 100 23.92 12.17 -10.10
CA GLU A 100 25.10 12.96 -10.47
C GLU A 100 26.43 12.19 -10.34
N VAL A 101 27.35 12.57 -11.24
CA VAL A 101 28.80 12.32 -11.32
C VAL A 101 29.31 11.07 -12.05
N SER A 102 29.67 11.34 -13.31
CA SER A 102 30.66 10.70 -14.16
C SER A 102 31.92 10.19 -13.43
N GLN A 103 32.39 8.98 -13.77
CA GLN A 103 33.57 8.77 -14.62
C GLN A 103 33.88 7.29 -14.81
N GLN A 104 34.40 6.99 -16.00
CA GLN A 104 34.81 5.70 -16.55
C GLN A 104 35.66 4.83 -15.63
N GLY A 105 35.48 3.51 -15.78
CA GLY A 105 36.48 2.50 -15.38
C GLY A 105 35.84 1.14 -15.20
N ALA A 106 35.69 0.39 -16.30
CA ALA A 106 35.26 -1.00 -16.26
C ALA A 106 36.30 -1.86 -15.51
N GLU A 107 35.83 -2.68 -14.58
CA GLU A 107 36.23 -4.09 -14.40
C GLU A 107 35.59 -4.64 -13.12
N GLY A 108 34.63 -5.55 -13.30
CA GLY A 108 34.37 -6.73 -12.45
C GLY A 108 34.11 -6.57 -10.94
N TRP A 109 33.13 -7.37 -10.50
CA TRP A 109 32.96 -7.82 -9.10
C TRP A 109 32.39 -6.79 -8.11
N ASP A 110 31.07 -6.57 -8.13
CA ASP A 110 30.38 -6.03 -6.93
C ASP A 110 28.88 -6.36 -6.79
N PHE A 111 28.24 -7.00 -7.78
CA PHE A 111 26.78 -7.25 -7.72
C PHE A 111 26.37 -8.40 -6.76
N VAL A 112 27.33 -9.19 -6.27
CA VAL A 112 27.02 -10.39 -5.45
C VAL A 112 26.99 -10.07 -3.95
N GLU A 113 27.59 -8.96 -3.53
CA GLU A 113 27.68 -8.58 -2.10
C GLU A 113 26.41 -7.84 -1.63
N ASP A 114 25.80 -7.02 -2.49
CA ASP A 114 24.58 -6.23 -2.20
C ASP A 114 23.30 -7.10 -2.09
N LEU A 115 23.23 -8.24 -2.82
CA LEU A 115 22.10 -9.19 -2.71
C LEU A 115 22.09 -9.94 -1.37
N SER A 116 23.27 -10.21 -0.81
CA SER A 116 23.43 -10.91 0.47
C SER A 116 23.05 -10.01 1.65
N GLU A 117 23.42 -8.74 1.58
CA GLU A 117 23.12 -7.74 2.61
C GLU A 117 21.64 -7.36 2.62
N GLN A 118 20.99 -7.27 1.46
CA GLN A 118 19.54 -7.10 1.37
C GLN A 118 18.80 -8.34 1.91
N ALA A 119 19.29 -9.55 1.62
CA ALA A 119 18.71 -10.78 2.16
C ALA A 119 18.82 -10.89 3.70
N SER A 120 19.94 -10.45 4.28
CA SER A 120 20.14 -10.41 5.73
C SER A 120 19.24 -9.34 6.38
N GLN A 121 19.13 -8.16 5.77
CA GLN A 121 18.23 -7.09 6.20
C GLN A 121 16.76 -7.54 6.23
N ALA A 122 16.31 -8.30 5.22
CA ALA A 122 14.96 -8.88 5.22
C ALA A 122 14.72 -9.82 6.41
N ARG A 123 15.73 -10.61 6.79
CA ARG A 123 15.65 -11.52 7.94
C ARG A 123 15.54 -10.76 9.27
N ASP A 124 16.26 -9.64 9.40
CA ASP A 124 16.16 -8.79 10.57
C ASP A 124 14.78 -8.14 10.69
N TYR A 125 14.20 -7.70 9.59
CA TYR A 125 12.83 -7.20 9.57
C TYR A 125 11.79 -8.26 9.94
N GLU A 126 11.94 -9.51 9.52
CA GLU A 126 11.05 -10.60 9.98
C GLU A 126 11.15 -10.83 11.48
N LYS A 127 12.36 -10.78 12.03
CA LYS A 127 12.59 -10.94 13.46
C LYS A 127 11.97 -9.78 14.25
N LEU A 128 12.08 -8.55 13.76
CA LEU A 128 11.39 -7.38 14.32
C LEU A 128 9.88 -7.52 14.24
N ALA A 129 9.33 -8.03 13.13
CA ALA A 129 7.91 -8.28 12.99
C ALA A 129 7.42 -9.28 14.05
N GLN A 130 8.12 -10.41 14.24
CA GLN A 130 7.79 -11.40 15.27
C GLN A 130 7.85 -10.80 16.69
N LEU A 131 8.88 -10.01 17.00
CA LEU A 131 8.97 -9.31 18.29
C LEU A 131 7.81 -8.32 18.50
N CYS A 132 7.36 -7.65 17.43
CA CYS A 132 6.21 -6.74 17.48
C CYS A 132 4.89 -7.47 17.72
N ILE A 133 4.72 -8.67 17.14
CA ILE A 133 3.57 -9.56 17.43
C ILE A 133 3.56 -9.91 18.93
N MET A 134 4.70 -10.36 19.47
CA MET A 134 4.84 -10.69 20.91
C MET A 134 4.59 -9.47 21.81
N SER A 135 5.05 -8.30 21.39
CA SER A 135 4.88 -7.03 22.10
C SER A 135 3.48 -6.42 21.95
N LYS A 136 2.53 -7.14 21.33
CA LYS A 136 1.16 -6.70 21.07
C LYS A 136 1.05 -5.39 20.28
N ARG A 137 2.02 -5.05 19.44
CA ARG A 137 2.03 -3.86 18.55
C ARG A 137 1.84 -4.27 17.09
N PRO A 138 0.59 -4.50 16.65
CA PRO A 138 0.35 -5.19 15.39
C PRO A 138 0.55 -4.28 14.16
N HIS A 139 0.47 -2.94 14.33
CA HIS A 139 0.78 -1.97 13.28
C HIS A 139 2.27 -1.98 12.87
N LEU A 140 3.17 -2.04 13.85
CA LEU A 140 4.61 -2.16 13.62
C LEU A 140 4.96 -3.55 13.04
N ALA A 141 4.29 -4.60 13.50
CA ALA A 141 4.46 -5.94 12.94
C ALA A 141 4.11 -5.98 11.45
N LEU A 142 3.06 -5.25 11.05
CA LEU A 142 2.64 -5.16 9.64
C LEU A 142 3.66 -4.42 8.79
N GLU A 143 4.19 -3.31 9.31
CA GLU A 143 5.19 -2.51 8.61
C GLU A 143 6.49 -3.32 8.39
N TYR A 144 6.97 -4.03 9.41
CA TYR A 144 8.20 -4.82 9.30
C TYR A 144 8.03 -6.08 8.44
N SER A 145 6.91 -6.78 8.54
CA SER A 145 6.62 -7.95 7.68
C SER A 145 6.45 -7.56 6.21
N GLY A 146 5.86 -6.39 5.93
CA GLY A 146 5.77 -5.83 4.58
C GLY A 146 7.14 -5.46 4.00
N LYS A 147 8.01 -4.80 4.79
CA LYS A 147 9.38 -4.47 4.38
C LYS A 147 10.20 -5.73 4.07
N ALA A 148 10.13 -6.75 4.93
CA ALA A 148 10.81 -8.02 4.69
C ALA A 148 10.34 -8.68 3.38
N THR A 149 9.03 -8.76 3.18
CA THR A 149 8.44 -9.38 1.98
C THR A 149 8.86 -8.65 0.70
N LYS A 150 8.86 -7.31 0.71
CA LYS A 150 9.26 -6.50 -0.44
C LYS A 150 10.72 -6.73 -0.82
N ILE A 151 11.61 -6.83 0.17
CA ILE A 151 13.02 -7.15 -0.09
C ILE A 151 13.14 -8.58 -0.64
N ARG A 152 12.46 -9.56 -0.04
CA ARG A 152 12.52 -10.95 -0.50
C ARG A 152 11.96 -11.17 -1.90
N GLN A 153 10.90 -10.48 -2.27
CA GLN A 153 10.38 -10.46 -3.63
C GLN A 153 11.38 -9.86 -4.61
N LYS A 154 12.08 -8.79 -4.23
CA LYS A 154 13.11 -8.15 -5.05
C LYS A 154 14.36 -9.03 -5.21
N THR A 155 14.77 -9.73 -4.15
CA THR A 155 16.00 -10.53 -4.12
C THR A 155 15.81 -11.93 -4.73
N PHE A 156 14.67 -12.59 -4.47
CA PHE A 156 14.45 -13.99 -4.84
C PHE A 156 13.28 -14.22 -5.79
N GLY A 157 12.47 -13.19 -6.07
CA GLY A 157 11.23 -13.33 -6.84
C GLY A 157 10.07 -13.92 -6.02
N ASN A 158 8.91 -14.04 -6.67
CA ASN A 158 7.66 -14.47 -6.03
C ASN A 158 7.58 -15.99 -5.80
N ASP A 159 8.23 -16.79 -6.64
CA ASP A 159 8.16 -18.27 -6.59
C ASP A 159 9.13 -18.90 -5.59
N HIS A 160 9.94 -18.08 -4.90
CA HIS A 160 10.95 -18.60 -4.00
C HIS A 160 10.34 -18.99 -2.64
N PRO A 161 10.71 -20.15 -2.05
CA PRO A 161 10.17 -20.61 -0.77
C PRO A 161 10.44 -19.64 0.39
N ILE A 162 11.50 -18.84 0.30
CA ILE A 162 11.81 -17.82 1.32
C ILE A 162 10.84 -16.63 1.22
N THR A 163 10.40 -16.26 0.02
CA THR A 163 9.39 -15.23 -0.22
C THR A 163 8.01 -15.70 0.23
N ALA A 164 7.67 -16.96 -0.04
CA ALA A 164 6.44 -17.58 0.45
C ALA A 164 6.34 -17.54 1.99
N LYS A 165 7.45 -17.81 2.70
CA LYS A 165 7.52 -17.68 4.17
C LYS A 165 7.31 -16.26 4.65
N SER A 166 7.85 -15.26 3.95
CA SER A 166 7.62 -13.85 4.31
C SER A 166 6.16 -13.43 4.10
N LEU A 167 5.54 -13.90 3.02
CA LEU A 167 4.11 -13.71 2.74
C LEU A 167 3.23 -14.39 3.79
N GLU A 168 3.59 -15.60 4.22
CA GLU A 168 2.90 -16.31 5.30
C GLU A 168 2.99 -15.55 6.62
N LEU A 169 4.16 -14.99 6.95
CA LEU A 169 4.34 -14.14 8.13
C LEU A 169 3.46 -12.89 8.05
N LEU A 170 3.41 -12.23 6.89
CA LEU A 170 2.54 -11.08 6.66
C LEU A 170 1.06 -11.45 6.85
N ALA A 171 0.62 -12.58 6.30
CA ALA A 171 -0.74 -13.09 6.48
C ALA A 171 -1.06 -13.39 7.95
N SER A 172 -0.12 -13.97 8.70
CA SER A 172 -0.27 -14.20 10.14
C SER A 172 -0.41 -12.89 10.93
N VAL A 173 0.32 -11.84 10.56
CA VAL A 173 0.19 -10.52 11.18
C VAL A 173 -1.19 -9.93 10.92
N TYR A 174 -1.69 -10.03 9.68
CA TYR A 174 -3.05 -9.58 9.33
C TYR A 174 -4.13 -10.33 10.11
N ALA A 175 -4.00 -11.65 10.26
CA ALA A 175 -4.93 -12.46 11.04
C ALA A 175 -4.95 -12.02 12.51
N GLU A 176 -3.80 -11.70 13.10
CA GLU A 176 -3.70 -11.25 14.49
C GLU A 176 -4.25 -9.82 14.69
N ILE A 177 -4.08 -8.93 13.70
CA ILE A 177 -4.75 -7.62 13.66
C ILE A 177 -6.27 -7.81 13.68
N GLY A 178 -6.78 -8.62 12.75
CA GLY A 178 -8.21 -8.91 12.65
C GLY A 178 -8.76 -9.46 13.96
N LYS A 179 -8.09 -10.45 14.56
CA LYS A 179 -8.49 -11.04 15.83
C LYS A 179 -8.59 -10.02 16.98
N LYS A 180 -7.66 -9.07 17.07
CA LYS A 180 -7.74 -7.99 18.06
C LYS A 180 -8.90 -7.04 17.83
N GLU A 181 -9.15 -6.68 16.57
CA GLU A 181 -10.28 -5.80 16.19
C GLU A 181 -11.64 -6.46 16.46
N TYR A 182 -11.78 -7.77 16.22
CA TYR A 182 -13.02 -8.51 16.51
C TYR A 182 -13.20 -8.79 18.00
N SER A 183 -12.13 -9.15 18.72
CA SER A 183 -12.22 -9.41 20.16
C SER A 183 -12.45 -8.15 20.99
N GLY A 184 -12.00 -6.98 20.53
CA GLY A 184 -12.25 -5.69 21.18
C GLY A 184 -13.70 -5.20 21.07
N LYS A 185 -14.46 -5.68 20.08
CA LYS A 185 -15.87 -5.30 19.87
C LYS A 185 -16.87 -6.20 20.59
N ILE A 186 -16.45 -7.34 21.11
CA ILE A 186 -17.30 -8.28 21.87
C ILE A 186 -17.37 -7.93 23.37
N PHE A 187 -16.57 -6.97 23.84
CA PHE A 187 -16.48 -6.61 25.26
C PHE A 187 -17.00 -5.20 25.61
N PHE A 188 -17.95 -4.65 24.84
CA PHE A 188 -18.67 -3.42 25.19
C PHE A 188 -20.18 -3.58 25.02
#